data_AF-A0AA51DGU2-F1
#
_entry.id   AF-A0AA51DGU2-F1
#
_cell.length_a   1.000
_cell.length_b   1.000
_cell.length_c   1.000
_cell.angle_alpha   90.00
_cell.angle_beta   90.00
_cell.angle_gamma   90.00
#
_symmetry.space_group_name_H-M   'P 1'
#
loop_
_entity.id
_entity.type
_entity.pdbx_description
1 polymer ?
#
loop_
_entity_poly.entity_id
_entity_poly.type
_entity_poly.pdbx_seq_one_letter_code
_entity_poly.pdbx_strand_id
1 'polypeptide(L)'
;MIKSAAIIDEIVQYLSILKYYIEIENKIEYFDINKKSEDFFCELLNLVYNLELKNLNKLQVNFPAIDIADNKKRICYQITSTSTIEKIRHTLNKFREKKLYEEYDCINIFILGNKNNHRTKLVYKEFKFNYKDNLLDINDLAKEIAKKSRIELDNILEFFETEFSDSIIKKIQKSDDDKSIYISETTLEDKHICYYAYGLGKVRIDAYLPTNIEQQLSCRILFKQPGLSDCMFSFDESLTKTILFIDSDKGLIDKRQFIWYIDGDKVGVKFPNNRFITDKETAQQLCILISKLHKYYSARKQSLCNVVGATNFKEENGGEFKIIRMPISIWSAMVDFAQKHDHFSGDTKWHIFRPLNLLKKNHIIIYKNHLNITKGDILAELHVKDISSYYVDIIWKQGYTPLLNKMDGFDNIIKWKADFTHNWILNEFVPYIFYLNITKSRSVFERLCKNKVTFEEFKTTFSYSAYNIESLALKNSETRS
;
A
#
# COMPACT_ATOMS: atom_id res chain seq x y z
N MET A 1 29.69 -22.52 19.81
CA MET A 1 28.29 -22.53 19.34
C MET A 1 28.25 -23.16 17.95
N ILE A 2 27.33 -24.10 17.72
CA ILE A 2 27.22 -24.84 16.46
C ILE A 2 26.80 -23.84 15.38
N LYS A 3 27.63 -23.60 14.35
CA LYS A 3 27.41 -22.58 13.31
C LYS A 3 26.03 -22.68 12.61
N SER A 4 25.42 -23.87 12.59
CA SER A 4 24.08 -24.08 12.02
C SER A 4 22.96 -23.42 12.83
N ALA A 5 23.10 -23.31 14.16
CA ALA A 5 22.09 -22.66 15.00
C ALA A 5 22.00 -21.15 14.69
N ALA A 6 23.15 -20.50 14.50
CA ALA A 6 23.20 -19.07 14.17
C ALA A 6 22.51 -18.73 12.83
N ILE A 7 22.65 -19.60 11.82
CA ILE A 7 21.99 -19.41 10.50
C ILE A 7 20.48 -19.59 10.61
N ILE A 8 20.04 -20.59 11.38
CA ILE A 8 18.61 -20.80 11.63
C ILE A 8 18.02 -19.60 12.36
N ASP A 9 18.70 -19.10 13.40
CA ASP A 9 18.26 -17.91 14.15
C ASP A 9 18.12 -16.70 13.23
N GLU A 10 19.08 -16.50 12.33
CA GLU A 10 19.05 -15.42 11.35
C GLU A 10 17.89 -15.56 10.36
N ILE A 11 17.69 -16.73 9.75
CA ILE A 11 16.53 -16.99 8.87
C ILE A 11 15.20 -16.80 9.61
N VAL A 12 15.11 -17.23 10.87
CA VAL A 12 13.92 -17.02 11.71
C VAL A 12 13.66 -15.53 11.98
N GLN A 13 14.70 -14.71 12.12
CA GLN A 13 14.55 -13.26 12.23
C GLN A 13 13.98 -12.66 10.93
N TYR A 14 14.49 -13.04 9.76
CA TYR A 14 13.93 -12.62 8.48
C TYR A 14 12.44 -12.96 8.37
N LEU A 15 12.07 -14.20 8.70
CA LEU A 15 10.67 -14.66 8.70
C LEU A 15 9.80 -13.87 9.69
N SER A 16 10.35 -13.50 10.84
CA SER A 16 9.63 -12.72 11.86
C SER A 16 9.36 -11.29 11.40
N ILE A 17 10.35 -10.64 10.77
CA ILE A 17 10.22 -9.32 10.17
C ILE A 17 9.16 -9.36 9.06
N LEU A 18 9.25 -10.35 8.16
CA LEU A 18 8.30 -10.52 7.06
C LEU A 18 6.87 -10.74 7.57
N LYS A 19 6.69 -11.63 8.55
CA LYS A 19 5.39 -11.91 9.17
C LYS A 19 4.79 -10.63 9.77
N TYR A 20 5.57 -9.90 10.56
CA TYR A 20 5.13 -8.66 11.18
C TYR A 20 4.74 -7.60 10.14
N TYR A 21 5.55 -7.46 9.10
CA TYR A 21 5.28 -6.55 7.98
C TYR A 21 3.97 -6.90 7.26
N ILE A 22 3.75 -8.19 6.95
CA ILE A 22 2.51 -8.65 6.32
C ILE A 22 1.30 -8.46 7.24
N GLU A 23 1.43 -8.70 8.54
CA GLU A 23 0.35 -8.47 9.51
C GLU A 23 -0.05 -6.99 9.59
N ILE A 24 0.91 -6.06 9.50
CA ILE A 24 0.64 -4.62 9.46
C ILE A 24 -0.10 -4.27 8.16
N GLU A 25 0.41 -4.69 7.01
CA GLU A 25 -0.15 -4.36 5.69
C GLU A 25 -1.58 -4.90 5.51
N ASN A 26 -1.87 -6.09 6.04
CA ASN A 26 -3.24 -6.62 6.05
C ASN A 26 -4.20 -5.83 6.96
N LYS A 27 -3.72 -5.28 8.08
CA LYS A 27 -4.54 -4.46 8.99
C LYS A 27 -4.93 -3.11 8.39
N ILE A 28 -4.14 -2.60 7.46
CA ILE A 28 -4.42 -1.35 6.74
C ILE A 28 -5.14 -1.59 5.40
N GLU A 29 -5.68 -2.79 5.17
CA GLU A 29 -6.41 -3.22 3.96
C GLU A 29 -5.62 -3.06 2.64
N TYR A 30 -4.28 -3.08 2.70
CA TYR A 30 -3.43 -3.03 1.50
C TYR A 30 -3.26 -4.42 0.89
N PHE A 31 -4.02 -4.72 -0.16
CA PHE A 31 -4.03 -6.06 -0.80
C PHE A 31 -2.83 -6.33 -1.74
N ASP A 32 -2.00 -5.34 -2.04
CA ASP A 32 -0.85 -5.47 -2.95
C ASP A 32 0.30 -6.31 -2.38
N ILE A 33 0.41 -6.40 -1.05
CA ILE A 33 1.44 -7.23 -0.43
C ILE A 33 1.20 -8.72 -0.71
N ASN A 34 -0.06 -9.14 -0.83
CA ASN A 34 -0.37 -10.55 -1.05
C ASN A 34 0.19 -11.03 -2.40
N LYS A 35 0.10 -10.21 -3.46
CA LYS A 35 0.69 -10.51 -4.78
C LYS A 35 2.22 -10.54 -4.76
N LYS A 36 2.86 -9.60 -4.06
CA LYS A 36 4.33 -9.62 -3.90
C LYS A 36 4.79 -10.81 -3.05
N SER A 37 4.00 -11.16 -2.04
CA SER A 37 4.24 -12.31 -1.18
C SER A 37 4.12 -13.60 -1.96
N GLU A 38 3.21 -13.71 -2.94
CA GLU A 38 3.11 -14.90 -3.80
C GLU A 38 4.44 -15.23 -4.49
N ASP A 39 5.10 -14.25 -5.13
CA ASP A 39 6.38 -14.47 -5.82
C ASP A 39 7.50 -14.84 -4.83
N PHE A 40 7.60 -14.11 -3.72
CA PHE A 40 8.57 -14.41 -2.66
C PHE A 40 8.39 -15.82 -2.08
N PHE A 41 7.17 -16.16 -1.66
CA PHE A 41 6.86 -17.48 -1.10
C PHE A 41 6.94 -18.58 -2.15
N CYS A 42 6.75 -18.29 -3.44
CA CYS A 42 6.99 -19.24 -4.53
C CYS A 42 8.45 -19.72 -4.51
N GLU A 43 9.40 -18.79 -4.48
CA GLU A 43 10.83 -19.11 -4.48
C GLU A 43 11.27 -19.73 -3.15
N LEU A 44 10.81 -19.19 -2.02
CA LEU A 44 11.13 -19.76 -0.71
C LEU A 44 10.60 -21.20 -0.55
N LEU A 45 9.36 -21.47 -0.96
CA LEU A 45 8.79 -22.82 -0.90
C LEU A 45 9.53 -23.79 -1.85
N ASN A 46 10.02 -23.31 -3.00
CA ASN A 46 10.87 -24.10 -3.89
C ASN A 46 12.16 -24.53 -3.18
N LEU A 47 12.83 -23.60 -2.49
CA LEU A 47 14.06 -23.91 -1.73
C LEU A 47 13.79 -24.87 -0.57
N VAL A 48 12.70 -24.63 0.19
CA VAL A 48 12.40 -25.43 1.38
C VAL A 48 11.85 -26.82 1.04
N TYR A 49 11.02 -26.97 0.02
CA TYR A 49 10.39 -28.26 -0.30
C TYR A 49 11.00 -28.93 -1.54
N ASN A 50 12.04 -28.34 -2.11
CA ASN A 50 12.67 -28.78 -3.36
C ASN A 50 11.62 -28.92 -4.49
N LEU A 51 10.86 -27.86 -4.73
CA LEU A 51 9.77 -27.81 -5.72
C LEU A 51 10.15 -26.92 -6.90
N GLU A 52 9.36 -26.99 -7.96
CA GLU A 52 9.41 -26.09 -9.13
C GLU A 52 8.10 -25.30 -9.30
N LEU A 53 7.62 -24.72 -8.21
CA LEU A 53 6.44 -23.85 -8.18
C LEU A 53 6.65 -22.65 -9.10
N LYS A 54 5.58 -22.27 -9.80
CA LYS A 54 5.48 -21.05 -10.61
C LYS A 54 4.24 -20.28 -10.24
N ASN A 55 4.34 -18.95 -10.25
CA ASN A 55 3.20 -18.08 -10.04
C ASN A 55 2.24 -18.15 -11.23
N LEU A 56 1.02 -18.62 -10.99
CA LEU A 56 -0.01 -18.82 -12.00
C LEU A 56 -0.62 -17.51 -12.48
N ASN A 57 -0.54 -16.44 -11.68
CA ASN A 57 -0.94 -15.10 -12.12
C ASN A 57 -0.09 -14.57 -13.28
N LYS A 58 1.12 -15.13 -13.52
CA LYS A 58 1.95 -14.83 -14.70
C LYS A 58 1.46 -15.52 -15.97
N LEU A 59 0.68 -16.60 -15.84
CA LEU A 59 0.11 -17.37 -16.95
C LEU A 59 -1.33 -16.93 -17.25
N GLN A 60 -2.12 -16.66 -16.21
CA GLN A 60 -3.49 -16.18 -16.31
C GLN A 60 -3.82 -15.33 -15.09
N VAL A 61 -4.18 -14.06 -15.33
CA VAL A 61 -4.53 -13.12 -14.26
C VAL A 61 -5.73 -13.62 -13.47
N ASN A 62 -5.60 -13.67 -12.14
CA ASN A 62 -6.61 -14.17 -11.20
C ASN A 62 -6.96 -15.64 -11.43
N PHE A 63 -5.94 -16.50 -11.52
CA PHE A 63 -6.15 -17.94 -11.60
C PHE A 63 -7.02 -18.41 -10.41
N PRO A 64 -8.09 -19.18 -10.65
CA PRO A 64 -9.05 -19.47 -9.60
C PRO A 64 -8.49 -20.44 -8.56
N ALA A 65 -8.59 -20.04 -7.28
CA ALA A 65 -8.40 -20.89 -6.09
C ALA A 65 -6.98 -21.38 -5.78
N ILE A 66 -6.01 -21.12 -6.65
CA ILE A 66 -4.59 -21.43 -6.44
C ILE A 66 -3.76 -20.29 -7.02
N ASP A 67 -2.67 -19.93 -6.35
CA ASP A 67 -1.81 -18.81 -6.77
C ASP A 67 -0.51 -19.31 -7.38
N ILE A 68 0.06 -20.38 -6.83
CA ILE A 68 1.34 -20.96 -7.29
C ILE A 68 1.22 -22.48 -7.43
N ALA A 69 1.88 -23.08 -8.43
CA ALA A 69 1.84 -24.52 -8.63
C ALA A 69 3.08 -25.11 -9.32
N ASP A 70 3.36 -26.38 -9.01
CA ASP A 70 4.39 -27.22 -9.62
C ASP A 70 3.69 -28.30 -10.44
N ASN A 71 3.74 -28.15 -11.76
CA ASN A 71 3.05 -29.05 -12.70
C ASN A 71 3.72 -30.43 -12.77
N LYS A 72 5.01 -30.54 -12.45
CA LYS A 72 5.73 -31.83 -12.50
C LYS A 72 5.36 -32.69 -11.30
N LYS A 73 5.37 -32.09 -10.11
CA LYS A 73 5.01 -32.77 -8.86
C LYS A 73 3.51 -32.75 -8.58
N ARG A 74 2.73 -32.01 -9.39
CA ARG A 74 1.28 -31.88 -9.30
C ARG A 74 0.84 -31.35 -7.92
N ILE A 75 1.59 -30.38 -7.38
CA ILE A 75 1.34 -29.73 -6.08
C ILE A 75 0.98 -28.28 -6.32
N CYS A 76 -0.03 -27.76 -5.63
CA CYS A 76 -0.39 -26.35 -5.68
C CYS A 76 -0.58 -25.73 -4.29
N TYR A 77 -0.45 -24.40 -4.24
CA TYR A 77 -0.66 -23.60 -3.04
C TYR A 77 -1.61 -22.43 -3.33
N GLN A 78 -2.52 -22.18 -2.40
CA GLN A 78 -3.15 -20.87 -2.21
C GLN A 78 -2.38 -20.13 -1.11
N ILE A 79 -1.86 -18.97 -1.43
CA ILE A 79 -1.25 -18.01 -0.50
C ILE A 79 -2.36 -17.07 -0.01
N THR A 80 -2.50 -16.91 1.30
CA THR A 80 -3.52 -16.00 1.85
C THR A 80 -3.18 -15.50 3.25
N SER A 81 -3.64 -14.31 3.60
CA SER A 81 -3.57 -13.79 4.97
C SER A 81 -4.75 -14.22 5.86
N THR A 82 -5.79 -14.84 5.28
CA THR A 82 -7.03 -15.16 6.00
C THR A 82 -7.13 -16.66 6.31
N SER A 83 -7.17 -16.99 7.60
CA SER A 83 -7.34 -18.37 8.09
C SER A 83 -8.76 -18.66 8.61
N THR A 84 -9.81 -18.04 8.03
CA THR A 84 -11.19 -18.37 8.42
C THR A 84 -11.67 -19.65 7.77
N ILE A 85 -12.56 -20.39 8.44
CA ILE A 85 -13.09 -21.64 7.90
C ILE A 85 -13.89 -21.41 6.62
N GLU A 86 -14.57 -20.27 6.50
CA GLU A 86 -15.30 -19.83 5.32
C GLU A 86 -14.37 -19.67 4.13
N LYS A 87 -13.21 -19.00 4.32
CA LYS A 87 -12.21 -18.79 3.26
C LYS A 87 -11.59 -20.11 2.80
N ILE A 88 -11.25 -20.99 3.74
CA ILE A 88 -10.71 -22.31 3.42
C ILE A 88 -11.74 -23.12 2.63
N ARG A 89 -12.99 -23.21 3.12
CA ARG A 89 -14.07 -23.94 2.44
C ARG A 89 -14.34 -23.39 1.04
N HIS A 90 -14.36 -22.06 0.89
CA HIS A 90 -14.54 -21.39 -0.40
C HIS A 90 -13.43 -21.77 -1.40
N THR A 91 -12.18 -21.78 -0.95
CA THR A 91 -11.02 -22.13 -1.78
C THR A 91 -11.11 -23.58 -2.25
N LEU A 92 -11.40 -24.51 -1.34
CA LEU A 92 -11.54 -25.94 -1.67
C LEU A 92 -12.74 -26.23 -2.58
N ASN A 93 -13.86 -25.52 -2.38
CA ASN A 93 -15.03 -25.63 -3.26
C ASN A 93 -14.71 -25.13 -4.68
N LYS A 94 -14.04 -23.98 -4.82
CA LYS A 94 -13.61 -23.48 -6.13
C LYS A 94 -12.63 -24.44 -6.81
N PHE A 95 -11.70 -25.02 -6.04
CA PHE A 95 -10.75 -26.02 -6.56
C PHE A 95 -11.50 -27.24 -7.15
N ARG A 96 -12.56 -27.70 -6.48
CA ARG A 96 -13.45 -28.75 -6.99
C ARG A 96 -14.25 -28.31 -8.22
N GLU A 97 -14.90 -27.15 -8.16
CA GLU A 97 -15.77 -26.63 -9.24
C GLU A 97 -15.00 -26.45 -10.55
N LYS A 98 -13.72 -26.05 -10.45
CA LYS A 98 -12.82 -25.88 -11.60
C LYS A 98 -12.10 -27.17 -12.00
N LYS A 99 -12.37 -28.29 -11.33
CA LYS A 99 -11.75 -29.59 -11.58
C LYS A 99 -10.22 -29.60 -11.54
N LEU A 100 -9.64 -28.69 -10.74
CA LEU A 100 -8.18 -28.58 -10.62
C LEU A 100 -7.54 -29.82 -9.99
N TYR A 101 -8.33 -30.68 -9.34
CA TYR A 101 -7.89 -31.98 -8.85
C TYR A 101 -7.48 -32.97 -9.97
N GLU A 102 -7.88 -32.72 -11.22
CA GLU A 102 -7.41 -33.52 -12.37
C GLU A 102 -5.93 -33.19 -12.68
N GLU A 103 -5.50 -31.95 -12.39
CA GLU A 103 -4.15 -31.45 -12.65
C GLU A 103 -3.22 -31.54 -11.42
N TYR A 104 -3.77 -31.39 -10.22
CA TYR A 104 -3.00 -31.34 -8.97
C TYR A 104 -3.53 -32.35 -7.94
N ASP A 105 -2.64 -33.15 -7.37
CA ASP A 105 -2.98 -34.24 -6.46
C ASP A 105 -3.26 -33.73 -5.04
N CYS A 106 -2.70 -32.57 -4.68
CA CYS A 106 -2.92 -31.92 -3.40
C CYS A 106 -2.98 -30.39 -3.52
N ILE A 107 -3.88 -29.78 -2.73
CA ILE A 107 -3.97 -28.35 -2.53
C ILE A 107 -3.50 -28.00 -1.11
N ASN A 108 -2.50 -27.14 -1.03
CA ASN A 108 -2.02 -26.57 0.22
C ASN A 108 -2.53 -25.13 0.36
N ILE A 109 -2.77 -24.70 1.60
CA ILE A 109 -3.12 -23.33 1.93
C ILE A 109 -2.02 -22.81 2.85
N PHE A 110 -1.28 -21.81 2.37
CA PHE A 110 -0.22 -21.16 3.11
C PHE A 110 -0.74 -19.84 3.68
N ILE A 111 -0.81 -19.77 5.01
CA ILE A 111 -1.25 -18.61 5.76
C ILE A 111 -0.05 -17.69 6.03
N LEU A 112 -0.11 -16.47 5.49
CA LEU A 112 0.94 -15.46 5.69
C LEU A 112 1.01 -14.91 7.12
N GLY A 113 -0.10 -15.02 7.86
CA GLY A 113 -0.18 -14.68 9.29
C GLY A 113 -0.11 -15.93 10.17
N ASN A 114 -0.90 -15.95 11.24
CA ASN A 114 -1.08 -17.16 12.07
C ASN A 114 -2.26 -17.98 11.56
N LYS A 115 -2.08 -19.29 11.41
CA LYS A 115 -3.20 -20.19 11.11
C LYS A 115 -4.06 -20.43 12.36
N ASN A 116 -5.36 -20.54 12.17
CA ASN A 116 -6.31 -20.88 13.22
C ASN A 116 -6.40 -22.41 13.42
N ASN A 117 -6.66 -22.82 14.66
CA ASN A 117 -6.97 -24.23 14.94
C ASN A 117 -8.42 -24.54 14.54
N HIS A 118 -8.58 -25.30 13.47
CA HIS A 118 -9.90 -25.72 12.99
C HIS A 118 -10.24 -27.13 13.45
N ARG A 119 -11.48 -27.31 13.96
CA ARG A 119 -12.01 -28.63 14.36
C ARG A 119 -12.98 -29.22 13.33
N THR A 120 -13.52 -28.40 12.43
CA THR A 120 -14.52 -28.81 11.44
C THR A 120 -13.87 -29.67 10.36
N LYS A 121 -14.25 -30.95 10.27
CA LYS A 121 -13.75 -31.84 9.23
C LYS A 121 -14.31 -31.43 7.86
N LEU A 122 -13.42 -31.13 6.93
CA LEU A 122 -13.76 -30.92 5.51
C LEU A 122 -13.34 -32.16 4.75
N VAL A 123 -14.28 -32.77 4.02
CA VAL A 123 -14.03 -34.01 3.26
C VAL A 123 -14.52 -33.82 1.85
N TYR A 124 -13.65 -34.10 0.89
CA TYR A 124 -13.93 -34.11 -0.54
C TYR A 124 -13.62 -35.50 -1.09
N LYS A 125 -14.37 -35.95 -2.09
CA LYS A 125 -14.18 -37.30 -2.66
C LYS A 125 -13.05 -37.32 -3.68
N GLU A 126 -12.83 -36.16 -4.31
CA GLU A 126 -12.01 -35.99 -5.50
C GLU A 126 -10.53 -35.73 -5.17
N PHE A 127 -10.24 -35.15 -4.00
CA PHE A 127 -8.88 -34.82 -3.58
C PHE A 127 -8.72 -34.90 -2.05
N LYS A 128 -7.46 -35.00 -1.60
CA LYS A 128 -7.11 -35.06 -0.18
C LYS A 128 -6.83 -33.65 0.35
N PHE A 129 -7.43 -33.34 1.49
CA PHE A 129 -7.12 -32.14 2.27
C PHE A 129 -7.27 -32.44 3.76
N ASN A 130 -6.28 -32.06 4.56
CA ASN A 130 -6.41 -32.01 6.00
C ASN A 130 -5.59 -30.84 6.59
N TYR A 131 -6.04 -30.26 7.69
CA TYR A 131 -5.39 -29.08 8.26
C TYR A 131 -3.97 -29.33 8.75
N LYS A 132 -3.64 -30.56 9.16
CA LYS A 132 -2.32 -30.85 9.71
C LYS A 132 -1.26 -30.78 8.62
N ASP A 133 -1.55 -31.37 7.47
CA ASP A 133 -0.56 -31.51 6.40
C ASP A 133 -0.69 -30.42 5.32
N ASN A 134 -1.88 -29.82 5.16
CA ASN A 134 -2.17 -28.91 4.05
C ASN A 134 -2.48 -27.47 4.47
N LEU A 135 -2.62 -27.17 5.77
CA LEU A 135 -2.73 -25.79 6.26
C LEU A 135 -1.42 -25.42 6.97
N LEU A 136 -0.60 -24.64 6.28
CA LEU A 136 0.73 -24.25 6.72
C LEU A 136 0.75 -22.76 7.04
N ASP A 137 1.59 -22.36 7.99
CA ASP A 137 1.93 -20.96 8.22
C ASP A 137 3.44 -20.74 8.27
N ILE A 138 3.86 -19.50 8.53
CA ILE A 138 5.27 -19.13 8.68
C ILE A 138 5.96 -19.90 9.81
N ASN A 139 5.26 -20.24 10.88
CA ASN A 139 5.85 -20.99 12.00
C ASN A 139 6.12 -22.44 11.60
N ASP A 140 5.24 -23.06 10.81
CA ASP A 140 5.49 -24.39 10.24
C ASP A 140 6.66 -24.36 9.26
N LEU A 141 6.73 -23.33 8.41
CA LEU A 141 7.85 -23.16 7.49
C LEU A 141 9.19 -23.02 8.22
N ALA A 142 9.23 -22.24 9.31
CA ALA A 142 10.41 -22.10 10.15
C ALA A 142 10.86 -23.45 10.74
N LYS A 143 9.91 -24.30 11.16
CA LYS A 143 10.21 -25.65 11.65
C LYS A 143 10.77 -26.57 10.56
N GLU A 144 10.28 -26.45 9.33
CA GLU A 144 10.83 -27.22 8.21
C GLU A 144 12.23 -26.73 7.81
N ILE A 145 12.46 -25.42 7.81
CA ILE A 145 13.78 -24.83 7.59
C ILE A 145 14.78 -25.32 8.64
N ALA A 146 14.40 -25.36 9.92
CA ALA A 146 15.28 -25.81 11.00
C ALA A 146 15.77 -27.27 10.85
N LYS A 147 15.11 -28.08 10.01
CA LYS A 147 15.49 -29.48 9.72
C LYS A 147 16.45 -29.60 8.53
N LYS A 148 16.76 -28.51 7.84
CA LYS A 148 17.50 -28.51 6.58
C LYS A 148 18.98 -28.80 6.77
N SER A 149 19.60 -29.37 5.74
CA SER A 149 21.05 -29.53 5.71
C SER A 149 21.74 -28.17 5.67
N ARG A 150 23.02 -28.15 6.02
CA ARG A 150 23.79 -26.90 6.03
C ARG A 150 23.79 -26.18 4.68
N ILE A 151 23.95 -26.93 3.60
CA ILE A 151 23.98 -26.38 2.23
C ILE A 151 22.62 -25.77 1.87
N GLU A 152 21.52 -26.44 2.22
CA GLU A 152 20.18 -25.89 2.01
C GLU A 152 19.94 -24.63 2.86
N LEU A 153 20.41 -24.60 4.11
CA LEU A 153 20.32 -23.41 4.97
C LEU A 153 21.09 -22.23 4.42
N ASP A 154 22.31 -22.44 3.90
CA ASP A 154 23.11 -21.39 3.28
C ASP A 154 22.40 -20.82 2.04
N ASN A 155 21.82 -21.68 1.18
CA ASN A 155 21.04 -21.23 0.01
C ASN A 155 19.78 -20.43 0.39
N ILE A 156 19.09 -20.86 1.45
CA ILE A 156 17.91 -20.14 1.96
C ILE A 156 18.33 -18.78 2.51
N LEU A 157 19.43 -18.73 3.27
CA LEU A 157 19.95 -17.46 3.80
C LEU A 157 20.36 -16.51 2.67
N GLU A 158 21.08 -16.98 1.66
CA GLU A 158 21.47 -16.17 0.49
C GLU A 158 20.26 -15.62 -0.26
N PHE A 159 19.19 -16.41 -0.40
CA PHE A 159 17.92 -15.94 -0.94
C PHE A 159 17.33 -14.80 -0.10
N PHE A 160 17.32 -14.95 1.23
CA PHE A 160 16.88 -13.87 2.12
C PHE A 160 17.79 -12.62 2.02
N GLU A 161 19.12 -12.76 2.04
CA GLU A 161 20.07 -11.65 1.89
C GLU A 161 19.98 -10.94 0.52
N THR A 162 19.54 -11.65 -0.51
CA THR A 162 19.29 -11.07 -1.85
C THR A 162 17.97 -10.29 -1.88
N GLU A 163 16.93 -10.86 -1.28
CA GLU A 163 15.59 -10.25 -1.24
C GLU A 163 15.49 -9.09 -0.23
N PHE A 164 16.34 -9.11 0.81
CA PHE A 164 16.37 -8.13 1.89
C PHE A 164 17.80 -7.57 2.01
N SER A 165 17.98 -6.25 1.99
CA SER A 165 19.32 -5.69 1.96
C SER A 165 20.13 -5.96 3.26
N ASP A 166 21.28 -6.62 3.13
CA ASP A 166 22.25 -6.94 4.20
C ASP A 166 22.57 -5.77 5.16
N SER A 167 22.58 -4.56 4.61
CA SER A 167 22.91 -3.34 5.36
C SER A 167 21.83 -2.95 6.37
N ILE A 168 20.60 -3.41 6.16
CA ILE A 168 19.44 -3.08 6.98
C ILE A 168 19.33 -4.07 8.13
N ILE A 169 19.55 -5.35 7.87
CA ILE A 169 19.41 -6.38 8.90
C ILE A 169 20.54 -6.35 9.90
N LYS A 170 21.79 -6.13 9.46
CA LYS A 170 22.93 -5.91 10.37
C LYS A 170 22.76 -4.66 11.24
N LYS A 171 21.96 -3.67 10.82
CA LYS A 171 21.71 -2.44 11.59
C LYS A 171 20.46 -2.53 12.47
N ILE A 172 19.42 -3.26 12.05
CA ILE A 172 18.27 -3.60 12.89
C ILE A 172 18.69 -4.59 13.99
N GLN A 173 19.47 -5.62 13.68
CA GLN A 173 20.02 -6.56 14.66
C GLN A 173 20.87 -5.84 15.72
N LYS A 174 21.75 -4.91 15.32
CA LYS A 174 22.51 -4.07 16.26
C LYS A 174 21.62 -3.16 17.11
N SER A 175 20.45 -2.74 16.60
CA SER A 175 19.54 -1.85 17.34
C SER A 175 18.58 -2.61 18.26
N ASP A 176 18.24 -3.87 17.97
CA ASP A 176 17.40 -4.74 18.82
C ASP A 176 18.21 -5.52 19.87
N ASP A 177 19.48 -5.88 19.60
CA ASP A 177 20.38 -6.50 20.60
C ASP A 177 20.87 -5.48 21.65
N ASP A 178 20.88 -4.19 21.31
CA ASP A 178 21.19 -3.14 22.26
C ASP A 178 19.94 -2.80 23.08
N LYS A 179 19.78 -3.50 24.22
CA LYS A 179 18.82 -3.15 25.28
C LYS A 179 19.04 -1.74 25.84
N SER A 180 20.03 -0.98 25.33
CA SER A 180 20.20 0.41 25.67
C SER A 180 19.05 1.26 25.11
N ILE A 181 18.38 1.97 26.01
CA ILE A 181 17.35 2.97 25.69
C ILE A 181 17.99 4.26 25.16
N TYR A 182 19.32 4.32 25.17
CA TYR A 182 20.09 5.40 24.57
C TYR A 182 20.53 4.97 23.17
N ILE A 183 20.11 5.72 22.15
CA ILE A 183 20.60 5.55 20.78
C ILE A 183 20.64 6.92 20.13
N SER A 184 21.75 7.26 19.48
CA SER A 184 21.84 8.51 18.71
C SER A 184 20.78 8.53 17.60
N GLU A 185 20.35 9.72 17.19
CA GLU A 185 19.38 9.89 16.10
C GLU A 185 19.92 9.17 14.84
N THR A 186 19.25 8.09 14.45
CA THR A 186 19.71 7.14 13.44
C THR A 186 18.62 6.94 12.41
N THR A 187 18.98 7.02 11.14
CA THR A 187 18.06 6.79 10.01
C THR A 187 18.67 5.77 9.06
N LEU A 188 17.83 4.88 8.55
CA LEU A 188 18.16 3.87 7.55
C LEU A 188 17.14 3.93 6.44
N GLU A 189 17.60 4.07 5.21
CA GLU A 189 16.72 4.19 4.06
C GLU A 189 17.25 3.35 2.90
N ASP A 190 16.40 2.49 2.37
CA ASP A 190 16.55 1.89 1.05
C ASP A 190 15.19 1.82 0.33
N LYS A 191 15.15 1.10 -0.80
CA LYS A 191 13.96 0.90 -1.63
C LYS A 191 12.80 0.15 -0.94
N HIS A 192 13.05 -0.57 0.14
CA HIS A 192 12.11 -1.46 0.82
C HIS A 192 11.79 -1.02 2.25
N ILE A 193 12.72 -0.34 2.93
CA ILE A 193 12.60 0.04 4.32
C ILE A 193 13.06 1.49 4.52
N CYS A 194 12.30 2.25 5.31
CA CYS A 194 12.71 3.53 5.87
C CYS A 194 12.54 3.45 7.39
N TYR A 195 13.63 3.33 8.13
CA TYR A 195 13.65 3.17 9.58
C TYR A 195 14.29 4.38 10.25
N TYR A 196 13.73 4.77 11.39
CA TYR A 196 14.20 5.83 12.25
C TYR A 196 14.28 5.32 13.69
N ALA A 197 15.36 5.65 14.39
CA ALA A 197 15.48 5.39 15.81
C ALA A 197 16.14 6.56 16.53
N TYR A 198 15.61 6.90 17.70
CA TYR A 198 16.24 7.88 18.59
C TYR A 198 15.86 7.61 20.05
N GLY A 199 16.85 7.65 20.95
CA GLY A 199 16.65 7.37 22.36
C GLY A 199 17.58 8.16 23.27
N LEU A 200 17.02 8.68 24.35
CA LEU A 200 17.69 9.61 25.27
C LEU A 200 18.00 8.98 26.63
N GLY A 201 17.91 7.65 26.73
CA GLY A 201 18.30 6.87 27.93
C GLY A 201 17.18 6.58 28.92
N LYS A 202 16.07 7.34 28.91
CA LYS A 202 14.81 7.02 29.61
C LYS A 202 13.70 6.61 28.65
N VAL A 203 13.71 7.16 27.44
CA VAL A 203 12.76 6.82 26.38
C VAL A 203 13.51 6.58 25.07
N ARG A 204 13.03 5.62 24.27
CA ARG A 204 13.47 5.37 22.90
C ARG A 204 12.26 5.22 21.99
N ILE A 205 12.37 5.74 20.77
CA ILE A 205 11.40 5.54 19.70
C ILE A 205 12.10 4.84 18.54
N ASP A 206 11.50 3.74 18.09
CA ASP A 206 11.80 3.06 16.84
C ASP A 206 10.61 3.27 15.90
N ALA A 207 10.83 3.65 14.65
CA ALA A 207 9.77 3.93 13.69
C ALA A 207 10.09 3.40 12.29
N TYR A 208 9.09 2.82 11.64
CA TYR A 208 9.10 2.48 10.22
C TYR A 208 8.25 3.51 9.48
N LEU A 209 8.92 4.31 8.66
CA LEU A 209 8.33 5.36 7.86
C LEU A 209 7.89 4.83 6.49
N PRO A 210 6.93 5.51 5.85
CA PRO A 210 6.48 5.14 4.51
C PRO A 210 7.61 5.15 3.48
N THR A 211 7.76 4.06 2.73
CA THR A 211 8.64 4.01 1.55
C THR A 211 7.93 4.42 0.27
N ASN A 212 6.60 4.38 0.29
CA ASN A 212 5.74 4.80 -0.81
C ASN A 212 4.51 5.55 -0.28
N ILE A 213 3.77 6.20 -1.17
CA ILE A 213 2.68 7.12 -0.80
C ILE A 213 1.50 6.43 -0.09
N GLU A 214 1.37 5.13 -0.35
CA GLU A 214 0.31 4.26 0.13
C GLU A 214 0.55 3.74 1.56
N GLN A 215 1.82 3.67 1.97
CA GLN A 215 2.23 3.18 3.28
C GLN A 215 1.98 4.18 4.41
N GLN A 216 1.79 3.61 5.60
CA GLN A 216 1.57 4.33 6.84
C GLN A 216 2.78 4.28 7.77
N LEU A 217 2.94 5.30 8.60
CA LEU A 217 3.88 5.28 9.72
C LEU A 217 3.50 4.23 10.76
N SER A 218 4.49 3.49 11.24
CA SER A 218 4.40 2.69 12.45
C SER A 218 5.53 3.06 13.40
N CYS A 219 5.26 3.18 14.70
CA CYS A 219 6.30 3.38 15.69
C CYS A 219 6.07 2.56 16.96
N ARG A 220 7.18 2.25 17.63
CA ARG A 220 7.29 1.63 18.94
C ARG A 220 7.97 2.61 19.88
N ILE A 221 7.44 2.75 21.09
CA ILE A 221 8.02 3.56 22.16
C ILE A 221 8.42 2.63 23.32
N LEU A 222 9.66 2.76 23.79
CA LEU A 222 10.25 1.99 24.89
C LEU A 222 10.55 2.92 26.06
N PHE A 223 10.31 2.45 27.29
CA PHE A 223 10.52 3.23 28.53
C PHE A 223 11.47 2.52 29.50
N LYS A 224 12.38 3.27 30.12
CA LYS A 224 13.25 2.79 31.21
C LYS A 224 12.57 3.00 32.56
N GLN A 225 11.42 2.39 32.75
CA GLN A 225 10.62 2.55 33.97
C GLN A 225 10.18 1.18 34.51
N PRO A 226 10.26 0.95 35.83
CA PRO A 226 9.71 -0.26 36.46
C PRO A 226 8.24 -0.48 36.07
N GLY A 227 7.92 -1.68 35.59
CA GLY A 227 6.57 -2.04 35.14
C GLY A 227 6.23 -1.63 33.70
N LEU A 228 7.10 -0.89 33.00
CA LEU A 228 6.95 -0.53 31.58
C LEU A 228 8.15 -0.93 30.71
N SER A 229 9.19 -1.54 31.29
CA SER A 229 10.44 -1.90 30.63
C SER A 229 10.29 -2.81 29.41
N ASP A 230 9.22 -3.60 29.37
CA ASP A 230 8.89 -4.55 28.31
C ASP A 230 7.57 -4.21 27.62
N CYS A 231 7.00 -3.04 27.88
CA CYS A 231 5.76 -2.60 27.26
C CYS A 231 6.04 -1.95 25.90
N MET A 232 5.40 -2.49 24.86
CA MET A 232 5.43 -1.94 23.51
C MET A 232 4.13 -1.17 23.23
N PHE A 233 4.25 0.13 22.94
CA PHE A 233 3.13 0.94 22.44
C PHE A 233 3.26 1.10 20.93
N SER A 234 2.33 0.50 20.19
CA SER A 234 2.25 0.61 18.73
C SER A 234 1.12 1.52 18.32
N PHE A 235 1.40 2.45 17.40
CA PHE A 235 0.42 3.37 16.85
C PHE A 235 0.39 3.25 15.33
N ASP A 236 -0.81 3.29 14.75
CA ASP A 236 -0.99 3.53 13.32
C ASP A 236 -0.81 5.03 13.02
N GLU A 237 -0.78 5.39 11.72
CA GLU A 237 -0.55 6.77 11.30
C GLU A 237 -1.66 7.73 11.78
N SER A 238 -2.92 7.29 11.79
CA SER A 238 -4.05 8.12 12.22
C SER A 238 -3.92 8.49 13.70
N LEU A 239 -3.71 7.50 14.56
CA LEU A 239 -3.49 7.69 15.99
C LEU A 239 -2.20 8.47 16.26
N THR A 240 -1.13 8.19 15.52
CA THR A 240 0.13 8.94 15.66
C THR A 240 -0.06 10.42 15.35
N LYS A 241 -0.73 10.75 14.23
CA LYS A 241 -1.02 12.13 13.83
C LYS A 241 -1.89 12.85 14.87
N THR A 242 -2.96 12.19 15.33
CA THR A 242 -3.98 12.79 16.20
C THR A 242 -3.57 12.87 17.67
N ILE A 243 -2.71 11.98 18.14
CA ILE A 243 -2.33 11.90 19.56
C ILE A 243 -0.91 12.40 19.77
N LEU A 244 0.04 11.91 18.97
CA LEU A 244 1.45 12.19 19.19
C LEU A 244 1.92 13.46 18.48
N PHE A 245 1.45 13.75 17.26
CA PHE A 245 2.01 14.87 16.49
C PHE A 245 1.34 16.22 16.73
N ILE A 246 0.12 16.24 17.27
CA ILE A 246 -0.53 17.49 17.71
C ILE A 246 0.34 18.17 18.77
N ASP A 247 0.63 19.46 18.55
CA ASP A 247 1.45 20.31 19.42
C ASP A 247 2.84 19.72 19.74
N SER A 248 3.40 18.95 18.80
CA SER A 248 4.72 18.31 18.94
C SER A 248 5.89 19.27 19.02
N ASP A 249 5.70 20.53 18.67
CA ASP A 249 6.63 21.63 18.82
C ASP A 249 6.65 22.21 20.25
N LYS A 250 5.62 21.96 21.08
CA LYS A 250 5.41 22.68 22.36
C LYS A 250 6.06 22.04 23.60
N GLY A 251 6.98 21.08 23.44
CA GLY A 251 7.68 20.45 24.57
C GLY A 251 6.72 19.73 25.54
N LEU A 252 7.02 19.72 26.85
CA LEU A 252 6.14 19.13 27.87
C LEU A 252 5.15 20.18 28.38
N ILE A 253 3.88 20.06 27.96
CA ILE A 253 2.75 20.85 28.46
C ILE A 253 1.53 19.96 28.66
N ASP A 254 0.62 20.36 29.55
CA ASP A 254 -0.63 19.65 29.88
C ASP A 254 -1.66 19.61 28.73
N LYS A 255 -1.54 20.50 27.74
CA LYS A 255 -2.43 20.54 26.56
C LYS A 255 -2.13 19.46 25.51
N ARG A 256 -1.00 18.76 25.59
CA ARG A 256 -0.70 17.69 24.62
C ARG A 256 -1.68 16.55 24.81
N GLN A 257 -2.24 16.01 23.73
CA GLN A 257 -3.30 15.00 23.79
C GLN A 257 -2.93 13.74 24.60
N PHE A 258 -1.65 13.35 24.60
CA PHE A 258 -1.17 12.21 25.38
C PHE A 258 -0.72 12.56 26.80
N ILE A 259 -0.77 13.82 27.22
CA ILE A 259 -0.48 14.25 28.58
C ILE A 259 -1.82 14.49 29.29
N TRP A 260 -2.07 13.73 30.36
CA TRP A 260 -3.31 13.80 31.12
C TRP A 260 -3.25 14.84 32.24
N TYR A 261 -2.12 14.92 32.95
CA TYR A 261 -1.88 15.93 33.98
C TYR A 261 -0.38 16.06 34.25
N ILE A 262 0.00 17.18 34.86
CA ILE A 262 1.35 17.43 35.40
C ILE A 262 1.17 17.90 36.84
N ASP A 263 1.76 17.18 37.79
CA ASP A 263 1.72 17.48 39.22
C ASP A 263 3.12 17.32 39.83
N GLY A 264 3.82 18.45 39.99
CA GLY A 264 5.21 18.47 40.44
C GLY A 264 6.13 17.68 39.50
N ASP A 265 6.66 16.56 40.00
CA ASP A 265 7.51 15.64 39.23
C ASP A 265 6.72 14.49 38.58
N LYS A 266 5.44 14.35 38.89
CA LYS A 266 4.59 13.28 38.33
C LYS A 266 3.87 13.78 37.08
N VAL A 267 4.01 13.03 35.99
CA VAL A 267 3.33 13.29 34.73
C VAL A 267 2.46 12.09 34.38
N GLY A 268 1.16 12.34 34.20
CA GLY A 268 0.23 11.33 33.71
C GLY A 268 0.30 11.25 32.18
N VAL A 269 0.68 10.09 31.64
CA VAL A 269 0.66 9.81 30.19
C VAL A 269 -0.57 8.97 29.86
N LYS A 270 -1.27 9.35 28.79
CA LYS A 270 -2.47 8.68 28.27
C LYS A 270 -2.29 8.38 26.79
N PHE A 271 -2.17 7.11 26.47
CA PHE A 271 -2.36 6.56 25.13
C PHE A 271 -3.78 5.98 25.00
N PRO A 272 -4.28 5.64 23.79
CA PRO A 272 -5.67 5.22 23.58
C PRO A 272 -6.17 4.18 24.58
N ASN A 273 -5.37 3.13 24.80
CA ASN A 273 -5.73 1.98 25.63
C ASN A 273 -4.84 1.85 26.87
N ASN A 274 -3.97 2.82 27.15
CA ASN A 274 -3.00 2.73 28.25
C ASN A 274 -2.87 4.06 28.98
N ARG A 275 -2.76 4.00 30.31
CA ARG A 275 -2.43 5.16 31.14
C ARG A 275 -1.40 4.76 32.17
N PHE A 276 -0.40 5.60 32.35
CA PHE A 276 0.63 5.39 33.35
C PHE A 276 1.16 6.72 33.84
N ILE A 277 1.86 6.68 34.97
CA ILE A 277 2.50 7.84 35.58
C ILE A 277 3.99 7.67 35.38
N THR A 278 4.67 8.75 35.00
CA THR A 278 6.13 8.81 34.82
C THR A 278 6.69 10.05 35.50
N ASP A 279 8.01 10.11 35.69
CA ASP A 279 8.71 11.31 36.13
C ASP A 279 8.80 12.37 35.02
N LYS A 280 9.10 13.62 35.40
CA LYS A 280 9.14 14.77 34.50
C LYS A 280 10.25 14.65 33.43
N GLU A 281 11.41 14.11 33.80
CA GLU A 281 12.53 13.92 32.87
C GLU A 281 12.14 12.96 31.74
N THR A 282 11.57 11.81 32.08
CA THR A 282 11.09 10.80 31.12
C THR A 282 10.01 11.38 30.20
N ALA A 283 9.06 12.16 30.72
CA ALA A 283 8.04 12.83 29.92
C ALA A 283 8.63 13.90 28.97
N GLN A 284 9.65 14.64 29.41
CA GLN A 284 10.37 15.60 28.56
C GLN A 284 11.10 14.90 27.42
N GLN A 285 11.80 13.79 27.70
CA GLN A 285 12.45 12.99 26.66
C GLN A 285 11.42 12.50 25.62
N LEU A 286 10.28 11.95 26.07
CA LEU A 286 9.20 11.53 25.18
C LEU A 286 8.75 12.66 24.24
N CYS A 287 8.55 13.87 24.76
CA CYS A 287 8.14 15.02 23.96
C CYS A 287 9.20 15.39 22.90
N ILE A 288 10.48 15.41 23.27
CA ILE A 288 11.60 15.70 22.35
C ILE A 288 11.65 14.66 21.23
N LEU A 289 11.58 13.38 21.57
CA LEU A 289 11.65 12.28 20.61
C LEU A 289 10.48 12.31 19.63
N ILE A 290 9.25 12.57 20.12
CA ILE A 290 8.05 12.71 19.28
C ILE A 290 8.19 13.90 18.32
N SER A 291 8.72 15.04 18.79
CA SER A 291 8.94 16.23 17.96
C SER A 291 9.89 15.93 16.80
N LYS A 292 10.99 15.23 17.10
CA LYS A 292 11.98 14.81 16.11
C LYS A 292 11.41 13.83 15.09
N LEU A 293 10.70 12.80 15.56
CA LEU A 293 10.01 11.86 14.67
C LEU A 293 9.01 12.58 13.77
N HIS A 294 8.21 13.52 14.31
CA HIS A 294 7.25 14.27 13.51
C HIS A 294 7.92 15.06 12.40
N LYS A 295 9.02 15.77 12.69
CA LYS A 295 9.77 16.52 11.68
C LYS A 295 10.28 15.60 10.57
N TYR A 296 10.85 14.45 10.93
CA TYR A 296 11.38 13.49 9.96
C TYR A 296 10.27 12.87 9.11
N TYR A 297 9.17 12.47 9.74
CA TYR A 297 7.99 11.95 9.06
C TYR A 297 7.36 12.96 8.09
N SER A 298 7.21 14.22 8.51
CA SER A 298 6.63 15.26 7.67
C SER A 298 7.50 15.55 6.44
N ALA A 299 8.83 15.61 6.61
CA ALA A 299 9.76 15.73 5.48
C ALA A 299 9.67 14.53 4.54
N ARG A 300 9.54 13.31 5.08
CA ARG A 300 9.38 12.09 4.29
C ARG A 300 8.09 12.10 3.46
N LYS A 301 6.94 12.37 4.08
CA LYS A 301 5.66 12.45 3.36
C LYS A 301 5.70 13.55 2.30
N GLN A 302 6.29 14.70 2.58
CA GLN A 302 6.45 15.76 1.59
C GLN A 302 7.28 15.32 0.38
N SER A 303 8.39 14.59 0.61
CA SER A 303 9.21 14.04 -0.48
C SER A 303 8.44 13.03 -1.34
N LEU A 304 7.68 12.12 -0.72
CA LEU A 304 6.83 11.16 -1.44
C LEU A 304 5.73 11.86 -2.25
N CYS A 305 5.06 12.86 -1.67
CA CYS A 305 4.07 13.68 -2.37
C CYS A 305 4.68 14.41 -3.58
N ASN A 306 5.92 14.91 -3.46
CA ASN A 306 6.61 15.59 -4.55
C ASN A 306 6.88 14.64 -5.73
N VAL A 307 7.28 13.39 -5.47
CA VAL A 307 7.49 12.37 -6.51
C VAL A 307 6.23 12.16 -7.33
N VAL A 308 5.08 11.99 -6.66
CA VAL A 308 3.79 11.74 -7.32
C VAL A 308 3.06 13.02 -7.76
N GLY A 309 3.63 14.20 -7.55
CA GLY A 309 3.04 15.51 -7.86
C GLY A 309 1.79 15.83 -7.04
N ALA A 310 1.68 15.32 -5.82
CA ALA A 310 0.51 15.47 -4.95
C ALA A 310 0.68 16.53 -3.83
N THR A 311 1.79 17.28 -3.81
CA THR A 311 2.13 18.22 -2.72
C THR A 311 1.03 19.23 -2.39
N ASN A 312 0.29 19.67 -3.40
CA ASN A 312 -0.75 20.68 -3.25
C ASN A 312 -2.15 20.09 -3.10
N PHE A 313 -2.30 18.78 -2.90
CA PHE A 313 -3.61 18.15 -2.77
C PHE A 313 -3.78 17.53 -1.39
N LYS A 314 -5.02 17.57 -0.91
CA LYS A 314 -5.36 16.95 0.37
C LYS A 314 -5.42 15.43 0.20
N GLU A 315 -4.58 14.72 0.94
CA GLU A 315 -4.67 13.26 1.10
C GLU A 315 -5.93 12.91 1.90
N GLU A 316 -6.70 11.96 1.40
CA GLU A 316 -7.85 11.39 2.12
C GLU A 316 -7.42 10.17 2.94
N ASN A 317 -6.84 9.17 2.28
CA ASN A 317 -6.29 7.98 2.93
C ASN A 317 -5.35 7.22 1.98
N GLY A 318 -4.26 6.67 2.50
CA GLY A 318 -3.44 5.67 1.81
C GLY A 318 -2.98 6.07 0.41
N GLY A 319 -2.55 7.32 0.22
CA GLY A 319 -2.08 7.82 -1.08
C GLY A 319 -3.17 8.21 -2.08
N GLU A 320 -4.42 8.35 -1.62
CA GLU A 320 -5.53 8.89 -2.41
C GLU A 320 -5.68 10.40 -2.18
N PHE A 321 -5.78 11.17 -3.27
CA PHE A 321 -5.78 12.64 -3.21
C PHE A 321 -7.02 13.24 -3.87
N LYS A 322 -7.71 14.14 -3.17
CA LYS A 322 -8.80 14.92 -3.76
C LYS A 322 -8.22 16.01 -4.66
N ILE A 323 -8.53 15.94 -5.96
CA ILE A 323 -7.94 16.85 -6.95
C ILE A 323 -8.96 17.86 -7.50
N ILE A 324 -10.21 17.46 -7.74
CA ILE A 324 -11.23 18.31 -8.40
C ILE A 324 -12.60 18.03 -7.79
N ARG A 325 -13.42 19.07 -7.60
CA ARG A 325 -14.85 18.96 -7.32
C ARG A 325 -15.64 19.37 -8.55
N MET A 326 -16.66 18.59 -8.94
CA MET A 326 -17.51 18.92 -10.09
C MET A 326 -18.93 18.37 -9.97
N PRO A 327 -19.88 18.88 -10.76
CA PRO A 327 -21.21 18.31 -10.87
C PRO A 327 -21.17 16.86 -11.35
N ILE A 328 -22.02 16.00 -10.76
CA ILE A 328 -22.10 14.58 -11.10
C ILE A 328 -22.48 14.32 -12.57
N SER A 329 -23.21 15.23 -13.20
CA SER A 329 -23.57 15.16 -14.61
C SER A 329 -22.35 15.26 -15.53
N ILE A 330 -21.37 16.10 -15.18
CA ILE A 330 -20.11 16.26 -15.92
C ILE A 330 -19.25 15.02 -15.73
N TRP A 331 -19.11 14.52 -14.50
CA TRP A 331 -18.44 13.26 -14.23
C TRP A 331 -19.05 12.09 -15.02
N SER A 332 -20.37 11.98 -15.04
CA SER A 332 -21.08 10.94 -15.80
C SER A 332 -20.79 11.04 -17.30
N ALA A 333 -20.73 12.25 -17.85
CA ALA A 333 -20.34 12.47 -19.24
C ALA A 333 -18.87 12.09 -19.50
N MET A 334 -17.96 12.34 -18.56
CA MET A 334 -16.56 11.88 -18.63
C MET A 334 -16.47 10.36 -18.67
N VAL A 335 -17.21 9.66 -17.81
CA VAL A 335 -17.24 8.19 -17.78
C VAL A 335 -17.80 7.63 -19.08
N ASP A 336 -18.90 8.19 -19.59
CA ASP A 336 -19.50 7.77 -20.86
C ASP A 336 -18.57 8.00 -22.05
N PHE A 337 -17.81 9.10 -22.02
CA PHE A 337 -16.78 9.36 -23.02
C PHE A 337 -15.65 8.33 -22.93
N ALA A 338 -15.13 8.08 -21.73
CA ALA A 338 -14.04 7.14 -21.50
C ALA A 338 -14.41 5.71 -21.92
N GLN A 339 -15.66 5.28 -21.68
CA GLN A 339 -16.15 3.98 -22.12
C GLN A 339 -16.24 3.84 -23.65
N LYS A 340 -16.51 4.93 -24.37
CA LYS A 340 -16.59 4.94 -25.84
C LYS A 340 -15.23 5.07 -26.52
N HIS A 341 -14.21 5.53 -25.80
CA HIS A 341 -12.84 5.69 -26.28
C HIS A 341 -11.94 4.75 -25.49
N ASP A 342 -12.34 3.48 -25.42
CA ASP A 342 -11.50 2.49 -24.80
C ASP A 342 -10.25 2.24 -25.65
N HIS A 343 -9.17 1.80 -25.01
CA HIS A 343 -7.89 1.55 -25.66
C HIS A 343 -7.94 0.53 -26.81
N PHE A 344 -8.92 -0.37 -26.83
CA PHE A 344 -9.01 -1.46 -27.80
C PHE A 344 -9.82 -1.09 -29.05
N SER A 345 -10.54 0.03 -29.04
CA SER A 345 -11.59 0.34 -30.02
C SER A 345 -11.23 1.40 -31.06
N GLY A 346 -10.09 2.08 -30.94
CA GLY A 346 -9.70 3.07 -31.93
C GLY A 346 -8.32 3.66 -31.72
N ASP A 347 -7.94 4.57 -32.63
CA ASP A 347 -6.54 4.98 -32.79
C ASP A 347 -6.18 6.43 -32.44
N THR A 348 -7.17 7.20 -31.98
CA THR A 348 -6.99 8.61 -31.63
C THR A 348 -6.28 8.81 -30.29
N LYS A 349 -5.83 10.05 -30.01
CA LYS A 349 -5.25 10.45 -28.71
C LYS A 349 -6.16 10.22 -27.49
N TRP A 350 -7.46 9.99 -27.70
CA TRP A 350 -8.45 9.78 -26.64
C TRP A 350 -8.70 8.31 -26.31
N HIS A 351 -8.18 7.36 -27.11
CA HIS A 351 -8.28 5.92 -26.84
C HIS A 351 -7.24 5.48 -25.80
N ILE A 352 -7.32 6.11 -24.63
CA ILE A 352 -6.39 5.98 -23.50
C ILE A 352 -7.13 5.56 -22.22
N PHE A 353 -8.29 4.93 -22.36
CA PHE A 353 -9.08 4.48 -21.22
C PHE A 353 -9.21 2.96 -21.20
N ARG A 354 -9.06 2.36 -20.03
CA ARG A 354 -9.34 0.93 -19.88
C ARG A 354 -10.86 0.71 -19.87
N PRO A 355 -11.41 -0.23 -20.65
CA PRO A 355 -12.83 -0.53 -20.60
C PRO A 355 -13.18 -1.10 -19.23
N LEU A 356 -14.27 -0.60 -18.66
CA LEU A 356 -14.75 -0.95 -17.33
C LEU A 356 -16.21 -1.39 -17.43
N ASN A 357 -16.47 -2.68 -17.17
CA ASN A 357 -17.83 -3.20 -17.07
C ASN A 357 -18.40 -2.87 -15.68
N LEU A 358 -18.75 -1.59 -15.45
CA LEU A 358 -19.16 -1.08 -14.15
C LEU A 358 -20.64 -0.74 -14.12
N LEU A 359 -21.36 -1.36 -13.18
CA LEU A 359 -22.73 -0.99 -12.83
C LEU A 359 -22.84 0.42 -12.20
N LYS A 360 -21.75 0.98 -11.65
CA LYS A 360 -21.77 2.19 -10.82
C LYS A 360 -21.08 3.45 -11.39
N LYS A 361 -20.58 3.45 -12.63
CA LYS A 361 -19.98 4.63 -13.32
C LYS A 361 -19.12 5.56 -12.41
N ASN A 362 -18.34 4.99 -11.50
CA ASN A 362 -17.63 5.72 -10.45
C ASN A 362 -16.11 5.66 -10.58
N HIS A 363 -15.59 5.09 -11.67
CA HIS A 363 -14.16 5.01 -11.97
C HIS A 363 -13.86 5.37 -13.42
N ILE A 364 -12.70 5.98 -13.63
CA ILE A 364 -12.02 6.14 -14.91
C ILE A 364 -10.58 5.68 -14.71
N ILE A 365 -10.10 4.74 -15.52
CA ILE A 365 -8.71 4.28 -15.52
C ILE A 365 -8.04 4.80 -16.78
N ILE A 366 -7.06 5.68 -16.62
CA ILE A 366 -6.23 6.18 -17.71
C ILE A 366 -5.16 5.11 -17.99
N TYR A 367 -5.17 4.59 -19.20
CA TYR A 367 -4.37 3.46 -19.66
C TYR A 367 -3.45 3.90 -20.80
N LYS A 368 -2.44 3.08 -21.12
CA LYS A 368 -1.61 3.31 -22.32
C LYS A 368 -2.45 3.51 -23.57
N ASN A 369 -1.88 4.11 -24.62
CA ASN A 369 -2.49 4.13 -25.96
C ASN A 369 -1.98 2.94 -26.79
N HIS A 370 -2.80 2.38 -27.68
CA HIS A 370 -2.51 1.19 -28.51
C HIS A 370 -1.40 1.45 -29.55
N LEU A 371 -0.99 2.72 -29.75
CA LEU A 371 0.14 3.12 -30.59
C LEU A 371 1.51 2.72 -30.03
N ASN A 372 1.59 2.01 -28.90
CA ASN A 372 2.85 1.54 -28.27
C ASN A 372 3.88 2.63 -27.93
N ILE A 373 3.48 3.90 -27.88
CA ILE A 373 4.38 5.02 -27.52
C ILE A 373 4.64 5.06 -25.99
N THR A 374 3.74 4.50 -25.17
CA THR A 374 3.83 4.53 -23.70
C THR A 374 4.17 3.15 -23.13
N LYS A 375 5.24 3.06 -22.33
CA LYS A 375 5.72 1.82 -21.67
C LYS A 375 4.97 1.45 -20.38
N GLY A 376 4.11 2.32 -19.86
CA GLY A 376 3.30 2.06 -18.66
C GLY A 376 2.01 1.29 -18.96
N ASP A 377 1.42 0.65 -17.95
CA ASP A 377 0.11 -0.01 -18.09
C ASP A 377 -1.00 0.94 -17.66
N ILE A 378 -1.16 1.15 -16.34
CA ILE A 378 -2.10 2.12 -15.79
C ILE A 378 -1.35 3.41 -15.50
N LEU A 379 -1.72 4.50 -16.17
CA LEU A 379 -1.05 5.79 -16.03
C LEU A 379 -1.52 6.53 -14.76
N ALA A 380 -2.83 6.53 -14.51
CA ALA A 380 -3.47 7.04 -13.30
C ALA A 380 -4.90 6.49 -13.17
N GLU A 381 -5.41 6.47 -11.95
CA GLU A 381 -6.79 6.10 -11.66
C GLU A 381 -7.55 7.29 -11.06
N LEU A 382 -8.80 7.46 -11.50
CA LEU A 382 -9.73 8.46 -11.01
C LEU A 382 -10.98 7.77 -10.51
N HIS A 383 -11.44 8.14 -9.32
CA HIS A 383 -12.69 7.59 -8.79
C HIS A 383 -13.45 8.57 -7.92
N VAL A 384 -14.72 8.26 -7.68
CA VAL A 384 -15.62 9.03 -6.80
C VAL A 384 -16.25 8.07 -5.79
N LYS A 385 -16.29 8.45 -4.51
CA LYS A 385 -16.80 7.61 -3.41
C LYS A 385 -18.31 7.70 -3.22
N ASP A 386 -18.86 8.91 -3.30
CA ASP A 386 -20.29 9.18 -3.17
C ASP A 386 -20.84 9.79 -4.47
N ILE A 387 -21.81 9.10 -5.08
CA ILE A 387 -22.53 9.53 -6.28
C ILE A 387 -23.99 9.88 -5.99
N SER A 388 -24.40 9.89 -4.72
CA SER A 388 -25.75 10.31 -4.30
C SER A 388 -25.90 11.83 -4.24
N SER A 389 -24.77 12.54 -4.16
CA SER A 389 -24.70 13.99 -4.08
C SER A 389 -24.71 14.66 -5.46
N TYR A 390 -25.15 15.92 -5.53
CA TYR A 390 -25.15 16.73 -6.75
C TYR A 390 -23.74 17.04 -7.29
N TYR A 391 -22.76 17.03 -6.38
CA TYR A 391 -21.35 17.21 -6.64
C TYR A 391 -20.57 15.98 -6.21
N VAL A 392 -19.47 15.72 -6.91
CA VAL A 392 -18.53 14.65 -6.59
C VAL A 392 -17.11 15.23 -6.46
N ASP A 393 -16.35 14.66 -5.53
CA ASP A 393 -14.91 14.91 -5.42
C ASP A 393 -14.18 13.80 -6.18
N ILE A 394 -13.46 14.17 -7.24
CA ILE A 394 -12.57 13.27 -7.97
C ILE A 394 -11.35 13.00 -7.10
N ILE A 395 -11.16 11.71 -6.83
CA ILE A 395 -10.03 11.17 -6.10
C ILE A 395 -9.05 10.58 -7.09
N TRP A 396 -7.83 11.11 -7.08
CA TRP A 396 -6.70 10.59 -7.83
C TRP A 396 -6.00 9.49 -7.03
N LYS A 397 -5.61 8.43 -7.73
CA LYS A 397 -4.77 7.36 -7.23
C LYS A 397 -3.67 7.05 -8.24
N GLN A 398 -2.50 6.67 -7.72
CA GLN A 398 -1.32 6.38 -8.54
C GLN A 398 -1.56 5.28 -9.57
N GLY A 399 -0.88 5.42 -10.71
CA GLY A 399 -0.82 4.38 -11.73
C GLY A 399 0.03 3.17 -11.32
N TYR A 400 -0.05 2.11 -12.11
CA TYR A 400 0.62 0.83 -11.87
C TYR A 400 1.29 0.30 -13.13
N THR A 401 2.49 -0.24 -12.95
CA THR A 401 3.18 -1.08 -13.95
C THR A 401 4.02 -2.13 -13.21
N PRO A 402 4.06 -3.40 -13.67
CA PRO A 402 4.85 -4.45 -13.04
C PRO A 402 6.37 -4.30 -13.31
N LEU A 403 6.77 -3.42 -14.24
CA LEU A 403 8.17 -3.25 -14.64
C LEU A 403 8.98 -2.32 -13.72
N LEU A 404 8.31 -1.55 -12.86
CA LEU A 404 8.94 -0.52 -12.02
C LEU A 404 8.48 -0.64 -10.57
N ASN A 405 9.29 -0.12 -9.64
CA ASN A 405 8.85 -0.02 -8.25
C ASN A 405 7.67 0.96 -8.12
N LYS A 406 6.98 0.90 -6.97
CA LYS A 406 5.77 1.70 -6.72
C LYS A 406 6.01 3.20 -6.94
N MET A 407 7.13 3.72 -6.43
CA MET A 407 7.48 5.15 -6.49
C MET A 407 8.22 5.59 -7.77
N ASP A 408 8.50 4.67 -8.69
CA ASP A 408 9.24 4.98 -9.92
C ASP A 408 8.28 5.27 -11.10
N GLY A 409 8.77 6.03 -12.09
CA GLY A 409 8.06 6.25 -13.36
C GLY A 409 6.99 7.33 -13.36
N PHE A 410 6.96 8.23 -12.37
CA PHE A 410 6.09 9.41 -12.35
C PHE A 410 6.64 10.53 -13.24
N ASP A 411 6.65 10.31 -14.55
CA ASP A 411 7.19 11.20 -15.58
C ASP A 411 6.11 11.74 -16.54
N ASN A 412 4.83 11.43 -16.27
CA ASN A 412 3.68 11.72 -17.13
C ASN A 412 3.65 10.94 -18.45
N ILE A 413 4.52 9.94 -18.59
CA ILE A 413 4.58 9.01 -19.74
C ILE A 413 4.24 7.59 -19.28
N ILE A 414 4.90 7.12 -18.21
CA ILE A 414 4.71 5.78 -17.63
C ILE A 414 3.64 5.82 -16.54
N LYS A 415 3.75 6.77 -15.61
CA LYS A 415 2.73 7.10 -14.61
C LYS A 415 2.52 8.60 -14.62
N TRP A 416 1.27 9.01 -14.56
CA TRP A 416 0.90 10.42 -14.47
C TRP A 416 0.97 10.88 -13.03
N LYS A 417 1.51 12.07 -12.82
CA LYS A 417 1.46 12.75 -11.53
C LYS A 417 0.05 13.30 -11.25
N ALA A 418 -0.27 13.54 -9.99
CA ALA A 418 -1.55 14.08 -9.57
C ALA A 418 -1.80 15.49 -10.13
N ASP A 419 -0.80 16.38 -10.08
CA ASP A 419 -0.85 17.73 -10.65
C ASP A 419 -1.01 17.73 -12.18
N PHE A 420 -0.29 16.85 -12.87
CA PHE A 420 -0.44 16.66 -14.31
C PHE A 420 -1.83 16.17 -14.66
N THR A 421 -2.32 15.15 -13.95
CA THR A 421 -3.66 14.58 -14.17
C THR A 421 -4.74 15.62 -13.92
N HIS A 422 -4.62 16.39 -12.84
CA HIS A 422 -5.48 17.53 -12.53
C HIS A 422 -5.53 18.54 -13.68
N ASN A 423 -4.36 19.00 -14.15
CA ASN A 423 -4.27 19.99 -15.23
C ASN A 423 -4.82 19.44 -16.54
N TRP A 424 -4.56 18.18 -16.86
CA TRP A 424 -5.09 17.53 -18.05
C TRP A 424 -6.61 17.42 -18.01
N ILE A 425 -7.22 17.10 -16.86
CA ILE A 425 -8.68 17.06 -16.73
C ILE A 425 -9.29 18.44 -17.01
N LEU A 426 -8.76 19.50 -16.38
CA LEU A 426 -9.34 20.84 -16.47
C LEU A 426 -9.11 21.52 -17.83
N ASN A 427 -7.96 21.27 -18.47
CA ASN A 427 -7.55 22.00 -19.67
C ASN A 427 -7.73 21.21 -20.97
N GLU A 428 -7.84 19.87 -20.90
CA GLU A 428 -8.01 19.04 -22.09
C GLU A 428 -9.32 18.24 -22.03
N PHE A 429 -9.50 17.40 -21.01
CA PHE A 429 -10.58 16.41 -21.00
C PHE A 429 -11.98 17.03 -20.87
N VAL A 430 -12.20 17.83 -19.82
CA VAL A 430 -13.48 18.50 -19.59
C VAL A 430 -13.82 19.43 -20.76
N PRO A 431 -12.95 20.35 -21.22
CA PRO A 431 -13.25 21.20 -22.37
C PRO A 431 -13.63 20.40 -23.62
N TYR A 432 -12.98 19.26 -23.87
CA TYR A 432 -13.28 18.43 -25.04
C TYR A 432 -14.69 17.83 -25.00
N ILE A 433 -15.16 17.42 -23.82
CA ILE A 433 -16.55 16.94 -23.64
C ILE A 433 -17.55 18.04 -23.99
N PHE A 434 -17.32 19.27 -23.53
CA PHE A 434 -18.18 20.41 -23.86
C PHE A 434 -18.14 20.74 -25.37
N TYR A 435 -16.95 20.71 -25.98
CA TYR A 435 -16.79 20.92 -27.42
C TYR A 435 -17.60 19.90 -28.25
N LEU A 436 -17.56 18.62 -27.88
CA LEU A 436 -18.33 17.58 -28.55
C LEU A 436 -19.85 17.75 -28.40
N ASN A 437 -20.32 18.25 -27.25
CA ASN A 437 -21.74 18.51 -27.05
C ASN A 437 -22.24 19.70 -27.88
N ILE A 438 -21.46 20.78 -27.96
CA ILE A 438 -21.80 21.96 -28.78
C ILE A 438 -21.85 21.59 -30.28
N THR A 439 -20.95 20.74 -30.74
CA THR A 439 -20.94 20.33 -32.15
C THR A 439 -22.10 19.38 -32.50
N LYS A 440 -22.53 18.53 -31.55
CA LYS A 440 -23.69 17.65 -31.73
C LYS A 440 -25.03 18.40 -31.73
N SER A 441 -25.17 19.47 -30.94
CA SER A 441 -26.41 20.25 -30.86
C SER A 441 -26.68 21.17 -32.05
N ARG A 442 -25.69 21.42 -32.92
CA ARG A 442 -25.87 22.20 -34.16
C ARG A 442 -26.73 21.46 -35.17
N SER A 443 -27.67 22.19 -35.78
CA SER A 443 -28.44 21.71 -36.93
C SER A 443 -27.55 21.46 -38.16
N VAL A 444 -28.03 20.66 -39.12
CA VAL A 444 -27.29 20.35 -40.36
C VAL A 444 -26.90 21.62 -41.12
N PHE A 445 -27.79 22.62 -41.15
CA PHE A 445 -27.53 23.91 -41.79
C PHE A 445 -26.44 24.72 -41.07
N GLU A 446 -26.44 24.74 -39.73
CA GLU A 446 -25.40 25.43 -38.95
C GLU A 446 -24.02 24.76 -39.04
N ARG A 447 -23.97 23.45 -39.30
CA ARG A 447 -22.72 22.73 -39.55
C ARG A 447 -22.11 23.09 -40.91
N LEU A 448 -22.93 23.53 -41.86
CA LEU A 448 -22.52 23.89 -43.22
C LEU A 448 -22.20 25.40 -43.36
N CYS A 449 -22.87 26.28 -42.60
CA CYS A 449 -22.77 27.74 -42.79
C CYS A 449 -21.88 28.48 -41.78
N LYS A 450 -21.53 27.90 -40.62
CA LYS A 450 -20.62 28.54 -39.64
C LYS A 450 -19.23 27.94 -39.73
N ASN A 451 -18.19 28.78 -39.74
CA ASN A 451 -16.80 28.31 -39.59
C ASN A 451 -16.69 27.40 -38.36
N LYS A 452 -16.14 26.21 -38.57
CA LYS A 452 -16.01 25.19 -37.54
C LYS A 452 -14.89 25.61 -36.59
N VAL A 453 -15.26 26.23 -35.47
CA VAL A 453 -14.33 26.56 -34.38
C VAL A 453 -13.55 25.29 -34.02
N THR A 454 -12.23 25.39 -34.05
CA THR A 454 -11.36 24.26 -33.72
C THR A 454 -11.39 23.99 -32.22
N PHE A 455 -10.96 22.81 -31.79
CA PHE A 455 -10.88 22.52 -30.35
C PHE A 455 -9.89 23.46 -29.64
N GLU A 456 -8.77 23.80 -30.29
CA GLU A 456 -7.77 24.73 -29.73
C GLU A 456 -8.36 26.14 -29.54
N GLU A 457 -9.12 26.64 -30.52
CA GLU A 457 -9.85 27.92 -30.39
C GLU A 457 -10.95 27.86 -29.31
N PHE A 458 -11.62 26.72 -29.14
CA PHE A 458 -12.61 26.58 -28.08
C PHE A 458 -11.96 26.64 -26.69
N LYS A 459 -10.83 25.94 -26.49
CA LYS A 459 -10.10 25.90 -25.22
C LYS A 459 -9.72 27.28 -24.70
N THR A 460 -9.30 28.21 -25.57
CA THR A 460 -8.87 29.56 -25.14
C THR A 460 -10.01 30.38 -24.52
N THR A 461 -11.26 30.03 -24.82
CA THR A 461 -12.46 30.71 -24.31
C THR A 461 -13.16 29.91 -23.21
N PHE A 462 -12.75 28.67 -22.96
CA PHE A 462 -13.40 27.80 -21.99
C PHE A 462 -12.92 28.11 -20.57
N SER A 463 -13.87 28.30 -19.65
CA SER A 463 -13.61 28.44 -18.23
C SER A 463 -14.37 27.39 -17.44
N TYR A 464 -13.65 26.46 -16.81
CA TYR A 464 -14.27 25.38 -16.02
C TYR A 464 -15.06 25.92 -14.81
N SER A 465 -14.67 27.08 -14.26
CA SER A 465 -15.37 27.69 -13.12
C SER A 465 -16.79 28.16 -13.47
N ALA A 466 -17.04 28.49 -14.74
CA ALA A 466 -18.38 28.82 -15.23
C ALA A 466 -19.36 27.63 -15.19
N TYR A 467 -18.84 26.42 -15.00
CA TYR A 467 -19.61 25.17 -14.93
C TYR A 467 -19.59 24.54 -13.52
N ASN A 468 -19.31 25.35 -12.49
CA ASN A 468 -19.22 24.91 -11.09
C ASN A 468 -18.17 23.80 -10.85
N ILE A 469 -17.10 23.78 -11.66
CA ILE A 469 -15.95 22.91 -11.45
C ILE A 469 -14.93 23.68 -10.61
N GLU A 470 -14.43 23.06 -9.55
CA GLU A 470 -13.49 23.64 -8.61
C GLU A 470 -12.22 22.79 -8.52
N SER A 471 -11.06 23.44 -8.63
CA SER A 471 -9.78 22.82 -8.28
C SER A 471 -9.67 22.70 -6.76
N LEU A 472 -9.33 21.51 -6.27
CA LEU A 472 -9.10 21.26 -4.84
C LEU A 472 -7.62 21.38 -4.46
N ALA A 473 -6.81 22.00 -5.33
CA ALA A 473 -5.44 22.34 -4.98
C ALA A 473 -5.41 23.36 -3.82
N LEU A 474 -4.65 23.05 -2.78
CA LEU A 474 -4.36 23.94 -1.67
C LEU A 474 -3.68 25.20 -2.23
N LYS A 475 -4.28 26.36 -1.98
CA LYS A 475 -3.66 27.64 -2.35
C LYS A 475 -2.40 27.81 -1.50
N ASN A 476 -1.24 27.96 -2.15
CA ASN A 476 -0.03 28.38 -1.45
C ASN A 476 -0.33 29.67 -0.71
N SER A 477 -0.02 29.72 0.59
CA SER A 477 -0.11 30.91 1.44
C SER A 477 0.99 31.93 1.12
N GLU A 478 1.23 32.18 -0.18
CA GLU A 478 2.22 33.12 -0.71
C GLU A 478 1.62 33.94 -1.86
N THR A 479 0.36 34.36 -1.75
CA THR A 479 -0.18 35.49 -2.52
C THR A 479 -1.30 36.16 -1.72
N ARG A 480 -0.93 36.73 -0.57
CA ARG A 480 -1.61 37.88 0.02
C ARG A 480 -0.51 38.84 0.50
N SER A 481 0.12 39.49 -0.48
CA SER A 481 0.81 40.76 -0.28
C SER A 481 -0.21 41.89 -0.33
#